data_AF-A0A2G8T775-F1
#
_entry.id   AF-A0A2G8T775-F1
#
_cell.length_a   1.000
_cell.length_b   1.000
_cell.length_c   1.000
_cell.angle_alpha   90.00
_cell.angle_beta   90.00
_cell.angle_gamma   90.00
#
_symmetry.space_group_name_H-M   'P 1'
#
loop_
_entity.id
_entity.type
_entity.pdbx_description
1 polymer ?
#
loop_
_entity_poly.entity_id
_entity_poly.type
_entity_poly.pdbx_seq_one_letter_code
_entity_poly.pdbx_strand_id
1 'polypeptide(L)'
;LWSPQQIARKLKLLWPNNSEKSVSHETIYNAIYMHPRGELKRELIAYLRHHNQVRKPRSRGDDRRYQIQDMQSIHIRPAEVEDRLIPGHWEGDLIKGAGN
;
A
#
# COMPACT_ATOMS: atom_id res chain seq x y z
N LEU A 1 6.34 17.95 1.80
CA LEU A 1 6.06 17.16 0.57
C LEU A 1 4.55 16.98 0.39
N TRP A 2 4.07 17.10 -0.84
CA TRP A 2 2.64 17.12 -1.18
C TRP A 2 2.22 15.83 -1.87
N SER A 3 1.01 15.34 -1.62
CA SER A 3 0.42 14.28 -2.46
C SER A 3 -0.33 14.91 -3.65
N PRO A 4 -0.49 14.19 -4.79
CA PRO A 4 -1.28 14.69 -5.92
C PRO A 4 -2.71 15.08 -5.57
N GLN A 5 -3.34 14.37 -4.61
CA GLN A 5 -4.65 14.76 -4.08
C GLN A 5 -4.62 16.11 -3.35
N GLN A 6 -3.56 16.38 -2.59
CA GLN A 6 -3.39 17.65 -1.89
C GLN A 6 -3.13 18.80 -2.87
N ILE A 7 -2.36 18.54 -3.93
CA ILE A 7 -2.11 19.49 -5.02
C ILE A 7 -3.44 19.84 -5.69
N ALA A 8 -4.18 18.84 -6.19
CA ALA A 8 -5.49 19.05 -6.82
C ALA A 8 -6.45 19.87 -5.94
N ARG A 9 -6.55 19.53 -4.65
CA ARG A 9 -7.39 20.27 -3.70
C ARG A 9 -6.94 21.72 -3.53
N LYS A 10 -5.63 21.99 -3.48
CA LYS A 10 -5.13 23.36 -3.39
C LYS A 10 -5.35 24.15 -4.67
N LEU A 11 -5.19 23.56 -5.84
CA LEU A 11 -5.49 24.23 -7.11
C LEU A 11 -6.96 24.69 -7.12
N LYS A 12 -7.89 23.84 -6.68
CA LYS A 12 -9.31 24.21 -6.55
C LYS A 12 -9.55 25.33 -5.54
N LEU A 13 -8.80 25.38 -4.43
CA LEU A 13 -8.90 26.45 -3.43
C LEU A 13 -8.30 27.77 -3.91
N LEU A 14 -7.23 27.73 -4.70
CA LEU A 14 -6.55 28.92 -5.24
C LEU A 14 -7.34 29.54 -6.40
N TRP A 15 -8.04 28.72 -7.18
CA TRP A 15 -8.83 29.17 -8.34
C TRP A 15 -10.26 28.61 -8.30
N PRO A 16 -11.09 29.05 -7.34
CA PRO A 16 -12.43 28.48 -7.13
C PRO A 16 -13.38 28.67 -8.32
N ASN A 17 -13.22 29.76 -9.07
CA ASN A 17 -14.10 30.13 -10.19
C ASN A 17 -13.50 29.85 -11.57
N ASN A 18 -12.32 29.22 -11.63
CA ASN A 18 -11.68 28.89 -12.90
C ASN A 18 -11.52 27.37 -13.00
N SER A 19 -12.47 26.76 -13.72
CA SER A 19 -12.51 25.31 -13.96
C SER A 19 -11.31 24.81 -14.77
N GLU A 20 -10.73 25.62 -15.64
CA GLU A 20 -9.54 25.26 -16.44
C GLU A 20 -8.30 25.04 -15.56
N LYS A 21 -8.25 25.70 -14.40
CA LYS A 21 -7.16 25.54 -13.42
C LYS A 21 -7.42 24.42 -12.41
N SER A 22 -8.55 23.73 -12.52
CA SER A 22 -8.87 22.56 -11.72
C SER A 22 -8.45 21.29 -12.46
N VAL A 23 -7.48 20.57 -11.91
CA VAL A 23 -7.03 19.28 -12.45
C VAL A 23 -7.25 18.16 -11.45
N SER A 24 -7.52 16.96 -11.95
CA SER A 24 -7.64 15.77 -11.12
C SER A 24 -6.26 15.32 -10.62
N HIS A 25 -6.25 14.55 -9.54
CA HIS A 25 -5.02 13.97 -9.01
C HIS A 25 -4.43 12.90 -9.96
N GLU A 26 -5.25 12.25 -10.78
CA GLU A 26 -4.80 11.34 -11.84
C GLU A 26 -4.07 12.09 -12.96
N THR A 27 -4.57 13.26 -13.38
CA THR A 27 -3.88 14.10 -14.37
C THR A 27 -2.50 14.53 -13.86
N ILE A 28 -2.39 14.88 -12.58
CA ILE A 28 -1.10 15.20 -11.95
C ILE A 28 -0.19 13.97 -11.94
N TYR A 29 -0.70 12.77 -11.65
CA TYR A 29 0.07 11.54 -11.76
C TYR A 29 0.58 11.29 -13.19
N ASN A 30 -0.28 11.42 -14.19
CA ASN A 30 0.09 11.24 -15.59
C ASN A 30 1.14 12.26 -16.04
N ALA A 31 1.01 13.52 -15.60
CA ALA A 31 2.02 14.54 -15.85
C ALA A 31 3.38 14.17 -15.26
N ILE A 32 3.44 13.66 -14.03
CA ILE A 32 4.69 13.29 -13.36
C ILE A 32 5.32 12.02 -13.94
N TYR A 33 4.51 11.01 -14.29
CA TYR A 33 5.05 9.70 -14.69
C TYR A 33 5.24 9.52 -16.18
N MET A 34 4.41 10.15 -17.03
CA MET A 34 4.41 9.93 -18.48
C MET A 34 5.26 10.95 -19.25
N HIS A 35 5.34 12.21 -18.80
CA HIS A 35 5.90 13.31 -19.59
C HIS A 35 7.40 13.58 -19.34
N PRO A 36 7.89 13.68 -18.09
CA PRO A 36 9.29 14.02 -17.86
C PRO A 36 10.20 12.81 -18.08
N ARG A 37 11.37 13.04 -18.71
CA ARG A 37 12.44 12.06 -18.89
C ARG A 37 13.70 12.51 -18.15
N GLY A 38 14.53 11.56 -17.71
CA GLY A 38 15.79 11.87 -17.05
C GLY A 38 15.64 12.54 -15.67
N GLU A 39 16.41 13.59 -15.44
CA GLU A 39 16.55 14.25 -14.12
C GLU A 39 15.29 14.98 -13.69
N LEU A 40 14.57 15.63 -14.60
CA LEU A 40 13.31 16.31 -14.29
C LEU A 40 12.28 15.39 -13.64
N LYS A 41 12.20 14.12 -14.09
CA LYS A 41 11.30 13.13 -13.49
C LYS A 41 11.72 12.81 -12.06
N ARG A 42 13.03 12.68 -11.81
CA ARG A 42 13.57 12.40 -10.47
C ARG A 42 13.26 13.55 -9.51
N GLU A 43 13.45 14.78 -9.95
CA GLU A 43 13.13 15.98 -9.15
C GLU A 43 11.64 16.07 -8.83
N LEU A 44 10.77 15.91 -9.82
CA LEU A 44 9.32 15.94 -9.62
C LEU A 44 8.84 14.84 -8.66
N ILE A 45 9.39 13.63 -8.79
CA ILE A 45 9.09 12.54 -7.86
C ILE A 45 9.58 12.90 -6.45
N ALA A 46 10.77 13.49 -6.29
CA ALA A 46 11.32 13.86 -4.97
C ALA A 46 10.43 14.84 -4.19
N TYR A 47 9.67 15.70 -4.87
CA TYR A 47 8.70 16.61 -4.23
C TYR A 47 7.42 15.92 -3.74
N LEU A 48 7.15 14.69 -4.17
CA LEU A 48 6.00 13.92 -3.72
C LEU A 48 6.15 13.42 -2.29
N ARG A 49 5.04 13.44 -1.55
CA ARG A 49 4.95 12.87 -0.19
C ARG A 49 5.36 11.40 -0.14
N HIS A 50 5.05 10.66 -1.20
CA HIS A 50 5.39 9.25 -1.35
C HIS A 50 6.33 9.08 -2.55
N HIS A 51 7.54 9.64 -2.45
CA HIS A 51 8.56 9.51 -3.49
C HIS A 51 9.39 8.21 -3.39
N ASN A 52 9.21 7.44 -2.31
CA ASN A 52 10.00 6.24 -2.05
C ASN A 52 9.76 5.20 -3.16
N GLN A 53 10.81 4.93 -3.94
CA GLN A 53 10.81 3.87 -4.95
C GLN A 53 10.92 2.47 -4.33
N VAL A 54 11.43 2.40 -3.10
CA VAL A 54 11.59 1.16 -2.35
C VAL A 54 10.43 1.03 -1.36
N ARG A 55 9.81 -0.15 -1.34
CA ARG A 55 8.84 -0.52 -0.31
C ARG A 55 9.51 -0.33 1.05
N LYS A 56 8.86 0.41 1.95
CA LYS A 56 9.38 0.54 3.31
C LYS A 56 9.50 -0.86 3.93
N PRO A 57 10.66 -1.22 4.52
CA PRO A 57 10.82 -2.51 5.15
C PRO A 57 9.76 -2.68 6.25
N ARG A 58 9.20 -3.90 6.36
CA ARG A 58 8.20 -4.23 7.39
C ARG A 58 8.80 -4.30 8.79
N SER A 59 10.13 -4.24 8.91
CA SER A 59 10.92 -4.36 10.15
C SER A 59 10.78 -3.18 11.11
N ARG A 60 9.58 -2.61 11.26
CA ARG A 60 9.30 -1.61 12.30
C ARG A 60 9.21 -2.29 13.66
N GLY A 61 10.35 -2.80 14.14
CA GLY A 61 10.50 -3.48 15.42
C GLY A 61 9.68 -4.76 15.51
N ASP A 62 9.68 -5.32 16.71
CA ASP A 62 8.78 -6.41 17.07
C ASP A 62 7.31 -5.97 16.87
N ASP A 63 6.46 -6.88 16.40
CA ASP A 63 5.04 -6.59 16.22
C ASP A 63 4.43 -6.25 17.58
N ARG A 64 4.10 -4.97 17.78
CA ARG A 64 3.50 -4.48 19.03
C ARG A 64 2.05 -4.92 19.23
N ARG A 65 1.47 -5.65 18.27
CA ARG A 65 0.19 -6.31 18.45
C ARG A 65 0.40 -7.51 19.36
N TYR A 66 -0.45 -7.64 20.37
CA TYR A 66 -0.48 -8.83 21.22
C TYR A 66 -0.54 -10.07 20.34
N GLN A 67 0.38 -11.01 20.57
CA GLN A 67 0.29 -12.33 19.96
C GLN A 67 -0.97 -13.03 20.48
N ILE A 68 -1.61 -13.82 19.63
CA ILE A 68 -2.77 -14.63 20.04
C ILE A 68 -2.28 -15.57 21.15
N GLN A 69 -2.83 -15.41 22.35
CA GLN A 69 -2.55 -16.28 23.47
C GLN A 69 -3.05 -17.69 23.13
N ASP A 70 -2.26 -18.71 23.47
CA ASP A 70 -2.58 -20.13 23.25
C ASP A 70 -2.80 -20.52 21.77
N MET A 71 -2.06 -19.90 20.85
CA MET A 71 -2.08 -20.26 19.44
C MET A 71 -1.68 -21.73 19.25
N GLN A 72 -2.61 -22.54 18.76
CA GLN A 72 -2.35 -23.94 18.46
C GLN A 72 -1.58 -24.07 17.14
N SER A 73 -0.57 -24.94 17.14
CA SER A 73 0.17 -25.26 15.94
C SER A 73 -0.72 -26.00 14.94
N ILE A 74 -0.57 -25.68 13.64
CA ILE A 74 -1.24 -26.41 12.56
C ILE A 74 -0.93 -27.91 12.58
N HIS A 75 0.20 -28.32 13.20
CA HIS A 75 0.60 -29.72 13.31
C HIS A 75 -0.27 -30.54 14.28
N ILE A 76 -1.07 -29.87 15.13
CA ILE A 76 -1.95 -30.53 16.10
C ILE A 76 -3.31 -30.89 15.48
N ARG A 77 -3.59 -30.46 14.24
CA ARG A 77 -4.90 -30.64 13.63
C ARG A 77 -5.29 -32.12 13.46
N PRO A 78 -6.60 -32.44 13.49
CA PRO A 78 -7.10 -33.76 13.15
C PRO A 78 -6.73 -34.17 11.72
N ALA A 79 -6.45 -35.46 11.50
CA ALA A 79 -6.07 -35.99 10.18
C ALA A 79 -7.17 -35.84 9.11
N GLU A 80 -8.44 -35.85 9.53
CA GLU A 80 -9.64 -35.64 8.68
C GLU A 80 -9.65 -34.29 7.94
N VAL A 81 -8.85 -33.31 8.38
CA VAL A 81 -8.70 -32.02 7.72
C VAL A 81 -7.92 -32.15 6.40
N GLU A 82 -7.01 -33.12 6.28
CA GLU A 82 -6.18 -33.31 5.07
C GLU A 82 -7.02 -33.68 3.85
N ASP A 83 -8.09 -34.44 4.05
CA ASP A 83 -8.91 -34.94 2.95
C ASP A 83 -9.87 -33.88 2.37
N ARG A 84 -10.06 -32.77 3.10
CA ARG A 84 -10.89 -31.63 2.67
C ARG A 84 -12.30 -32.01 2.20
N LEU A 85 -12.89 -33.04 2.80
CA LEU A 85 -14.19 -33.56 2.37
C LEU A 85 -15.38 -32.75 2.90
N ILE A 86 -15.17 -31.90 3.91
CA ILE A 86 -16.21 -31.15 4.61
C ILE A 86 -16.05 -29.64 4.33
N PRO A 87 -17.13 -28.92 4.00
CA PRO A 87 -17.12 -27.45 3.98
C PRO A 87 -16.67 -26.91 5.35
N GLY A 88 -15.49 -26.29 5.38
CA GLY A 88 -14.77 -25.91 6.60
C GLY A 88 -13.30 -26.34 6.53
N HIS A 89 -13.02 -27.58 6.11
CA HIS A 89 -11.65 -28.05 5.84
C HIS A 89 -11.07 -27.46 4.53
N TRP A 90 -11.87 -26.69 3.79
CA TRP A 90 -11.45 -26.00 2.57
C TRP A 90 -10.69 -24.71 2.85
N GLU A 91 -10.82 -24.16 4.07
CA GLU A 91 -10.07 -22.97 4.47
C GLU A 91 -8.56 -23.27 4.49
N GLY A 92 -7.76 -22.32 4.04
CA GLY A 92 -6.31 -22.50 3.97
C GLY A 92 -5.64 -22.31 5.33
N ASP A 93 -4.59 -23.09 5.59
CA ASP A 93 -3.79 -22.91 6.81
C ASP A 93 -3.01 -21.60 6.77
N LEU A 94 -3.12 -20.81 7.83
CA LEU A 94 -2.31 -19.61 7.99
C LEU A 94 -0.91 -20.01 8.48
N ILE A 95 0.05 -20.06 7.57
CA ILE A 95 1.47 -20.31 7.90
C ILE A 95 2.23 -18.99 7.86
N LYS A 96 2.80 -18.57 9.00
CA LYS A 96 3.75 -17.44 9.06
C LYS A 96 5.17 -17.98 8.97
N GLY A 97 5.84 -17.74 7.85
CA GLY A 97 7.27 -18.07 7.69
C GLY A 97 8.18 -17.22 8.59
N ALA A 98 9.35 -17.75 8.94
CA ALA A 98 10.30 -17.12 9.87
C ALA A 98 10.85 -15.75 9.41
N GLY A 99 10.70 -15.39 8.12
CA GLY A 99 11.14 -14.11 7.55
C GLY A 99 10.02 -13.15 7.14
N ASN A 100 8.79 -13.37 7.62
CA ASN A 100 7.60 -12.60 7.22
C ASN A 100 7.27 -11.43 8.16
#